data_AF-A0A812QR41-F1
#
_entry.id   AF-A0A812QR41-F1
#
_cell.length_a   1.000
_cell.length_b   1.000
_cell.length_c   1.000
_cell.angle_alpha   90.00
_cell.angle_beta   90.00
_cell.angle_gamma   90.00
#
_symmetry.space_group_name_H-M   'P 1'
#
loop_
_entity.id
_entity.type
_entity.pdbx_description
1 polymer ?
#
loop_
_entity_poly.entity_id
_entity_poly.type
_entity_poly.pdbx_seq_one_letter_code
_entity_poly.pdbx_strand_id
1 'polypeptide(L)'
;MVLRRGCKHQGDTAKRRARQEMLCRRPGLMRMLRTSSKDRSLVVSDPLSAGLSPSAFRKYEMAMKNASRKNVIPGCASVVLKMGEVVQARAFGFADLEARRAFRLDTICRVFCVTKTFVTVAFMMLVEDGLVRPEDPVAKFLPSFADVQVVASRSSEESPPSRLCKPKRTMRMHHLLTHTSGLSYGSGFGEVPGDATEEGYAKLMGDVDRGQVRSLAVFVNRLAKVPLRFHPGDSYAYGFSTDVLGRVVEIISRKTLEDFLQQRIFRPLGMDDTGFSVPEDKLHRLAACYGNASTWGRLYGDVAGRTPLVSRSGLIRLDGDRPEDSAWRQGQECKVQSGGGIMGHLQGGLVSTVADTVRFVRMIAFHNARAH
;
A
#
# COMPACT_ATOMS: atom_id res chain seq x y z
N MET A 1 37.30 28.05 -39.52
CA MET A 1 37.72 26.84 -38.79
C MET A 1 36.79 26.64 -37.60
N VAL A 2 35.60 26.09 -37.85
CA VAL A 2 34.58 25.81 -36.83
C VAL A 2 34.29 24.32 -36.93
N LEU A 3 34.50 23.58 -35.84
CA LEU A 3 33.67 22.46 -35.38
C LEU A 3 34.38 21.70 -34.23
N ARG A 4 33.55 21.09 -33.39
CA ARG A 4 33.84 20.12 -32.31
C ARG A 4 34.03 20.67 -30.89
N ARG A 5 32.93 21.13 -30.29
CA ARG A 5 32.66 20.93 -28.85
C ARG A 5 31.22 20.44 -28.66
N GLY A 6 30.99 19.15 -28.87
CA GLY A 6 29.68 18.52 -28.73
C GLY A 6 29.78 17.00 -28.74
N CYS A 7 30.38 16.41 -27.72
CA CYS A 7 30.38 14.93 -27.58
C CYS A 7 30.59 14.41 -26.14
N LYS A 8 31.12 15.21 -25.20
CA LYS A 8 31.42 14.72 -23.84
C LYS A 8 30.20 14.58 -22.92
N HIS A 9 29.11 15.33 -23.11
CA HIS A 9 27.92 15.24 -22.23
C HIS A 9 26.93 14.11 -22.56
N GLN A 10 26.84 13.68 -23.82
CA GLN A 10 25.98 12.55 -24.20
C GLN A 10 26.58 11.19 -23.81
N GLY A 11 27.90 11.06 -23.80
CA GLY A 11 28.59 9.81 -23.41
C GLY A 11 28.47 9.48 -21.92
N ASP A 12 28.48 10.50 -21.04
CA ASP A 12 28.40 10.31 -19.59
C ASP A 12 26.97 9.98 -19.11
N THR A 13 25.96 10.58 -19.78
CA THR A 13 24.55 10.24 -19.56
C THR A 13 24.20 8.84 -20.07
N ALA A 14 24.74 8.41 -21.22
CA ALA A 14 24.54 7.04 -21.72
C ALA A 14 25.19 5.98 -20.82
N LYS A 15 26.41 6.21 -20.31
CA LYS A 15 27.08 5.30 -19.36
C LYS A 15 26.35 5.24 -18.01
N ARG A 16 25.87 6.37 -17.47
CA ARG A 16 25.01 6.39 -16.28
C ARG A 16 23.69 5.64 -16.52
N ARG A 17 23.07 5.80 -17.70
CA ARG A 17 21.85 5.07 -18.09
C ARG A 17 22.07 3.56 -18.16
N ALA A 18 23.13 3.11 -18.82
CA ALA A 18 23.46 1.68 -18.92
C ALA A 18 23.79 1.08 -17.54
N ARG A 19 24.50 1.82 -16.68
CA ARG A 19 24.80 1.39 -15.30
C ARG A 19 23.55 1.31 -14.43
N GLN A 20 22.64 2.28 -14.55
CA GLN A 20 21.35 2.28 -13.84
C GLN A 20 20.44 1.13 -14.30
N GLU A 21 20.38 0.86 -15.60
CA GLU A 21 19.65 -0.31 -16.14
C GLU A 21 20.28 -1.64 -15.68
N MET A 22 21.60 -1.73 -15.62
CA MET A 22 22.31 -2.91 -15.11
C MET A 22 22.07 -3.12 -13.61
N LEU A 23 22.09 -2.06 -12.80
CA LEU A 23 21.80 -2.13 -11.36
C LEU A 23 20.35 -2.50 -11.07
N CYS A 24 19.38 -1.92 -11.78
CA CYS A 24 17.97 -2.29 -11.65
C CYS A 24 17.69 -3.76 -12.07
N ARG A 25 18.55 -4.34 -12.92
CA ARG A 25 18.49 -5.75 -13.36
C ARG A 25 19.27 -6.72 -12.48
N ARG A 26 20.18 -6.24 -11.61
CA ARG A 26 20.90 -7.11 -10.69
C ARG A 26 19.91 -7.66 -9.66
N PRO A 27 19.90 -8.97 -9.38
CA PRO A 27 19.34 -9.43 -8.13
C PRO A 27 20.14 -8.71 -7.04
N GLY A 28 19.47 -7.89 -6.23
CA GLY A 28 20.12 -7.19 -5.12
C GLY A 28 20.88 -8.18 -4.24
N LEU A 29 21.81 -7.69 -3.42
CA LEU A 29 22.66 -8.50 -2.54
C LEU A 29 21.88 -9.30 -1.46
N MET A 30 20.58 -9.53 -1.62
CA MET A 30 19.86 -10.58 -0.93
C MET A 30 20.31 -11.92 -1.49
N ARG A 31 21.12 -12.64 -0.71
CA ARG A 31 21.35 -14.07 -0.88
C ARG A 31 19.99 -14.76 -0.76
N MET A 32 19.32 -14.96 -1.90
CA MET A 32 17.99 -15.57 -1.98
C MET A 32 18.03 -16.95 -1.35
N LEU A 33 17.35 -17.11 -0.22
CA LEU A 33 16.81 -18.40 0.16
C LEU A 33 15.76 -18.74 -0.90
N ARG A 34 16.14 -19.51 -1.92
CA ARG A 34 15.17 -20.12 -2.85
C ARG A 34 14.32 -21.11 -2.05
N THR A 35 13.24 -20.66 -1.45
CA THR A 35 12.23 -21.56 -0.90
C THR A 35 11.33 -21.99 -2.05
N SER A 36 11.67 -23.12 -2.66
CA SER A 36 10.91 -23.77 -3.74
C SER A 36 9.59 -24.41 -3.28
N SER A 37 9.01 -24.00 -2.15
CA SER A 37 7.77 -24.62 -1.69
C SER A 37 6.56 -23.86 -2.25
N LYS A 38 5.92 -24.45 -3.27
CA LYS A 38 4.51 -24.20 -3.62
C LYS A 38 3.54 -24.53 -2.47
N ASP A 39 4.07 -24.97 -1.33
CA ASP A 39 3.29 -25.31 -0.16
C ASP A 39 2.68 -24.03 0.44
N ARG A 40 1.36 -23.94 0.31
CA ARG A 40 0.54 -22.91 0.94
C ARG A 40 0.32 -23.21 2.42
N SER A 41 0.70 -24.41 2.88
CA SER A 41 0.68 -24.76 4.30
C SER A 41 1.87 -24.14 5.01
N LEU A 42 1.61 -23.55 6.17
CA LEU A 42 2.65 -23.06 7.07
C LEU A 42 3.00 -24.20 8.02
N VAL A 43 4.26 -24.63 8.03
CA VAL A 43 4.75 -25.59 9.03
C VAL A 43 4.73 -24.91 10.39
N VAL A 44 3.89 -25.43 11.30
CA VAL A 44 3.68 -24.87 12.63
C VAL A 44 4.49 -25.66 13.65
N SER A 45 5.44 -25.00 14.30
CA SER A 45 6.19 -25.54 15.43
C SER A 45 5.35 -25.48 16.70
N ASP A 46 5.60 -26.41 17.62
CA ASP A 46 4.98 -26.39 18.94
C ASP A 46 5.41 -25.14 19.74
N PRO A 47 4.45 -24.32 20.24
CA PRO A 47 4.76 -23.15 21.06
C PRO A 47 5.61 -23.45 22.30
N LEU A 48 5.41 -24.61 22.95
CA LEU A 48 6.16 -24.97 24.15
C LEU A 48 7.63 -25.18 23.81
N SER A 49 7.90 -25.90 22.72
CA SER A 49 9.24 -26.09 22.15
C SER A 49 9.92 -24.77 21.77
N ALA A 50 9.16 -23.69 21.51
CA ALA A 50 9.67 -22.35 21.24
C ALA A 50 9.83 -21.47 22.51
N GLY A 51 9.68 -22.05 23.71
CA GLY A 51 9.78 -21.34 24.99
C GLY A 51 8.59 -20.42 25.28
N LEU A 52 7.43 -20.68 24.66
CA LEU A 52 6.23 -19.85 24.81
C LEU A 52 5.11 -20.62 25.51
N SER A 53 4.30 -19.93 26.31
CA SER A 53 3.20 -20.53 27.07
C SER A 53 2.06 -20.98 26.16
N PRO A 54 1.75 -22.30 26.04
CA PRO A 54 0.65 -22.78 25.20
C PRO A 54 -0.72 -22.25 25.64
N SER A 55 -0.87 -21.87 26.91
CA SER A 55 -2.13 -21.32 27.43
C SER A 55 -2.44 -19.94 26.85
N ALA A 56 -1.43 -19.12 26.55
CA ALA A 56 -1.61 -17.82 25.90
C ALA A 56 -2.18 -17.98 24.48
N PHE A 57 -1.65 -18.92 23.71
CA PHE A 57 -2.14 -19.25 22.37
C PHE A 57 -3.58 -19.75 22.39
N ARG A 58 -3.94 -20.63 23.34
CA ARG A 58 -5.34 -21.08 23.51
C ARG A 58 -6.29 -19.94 23.87
N LYS A 59 -5.87 -19.03 24.76
CA LYS A 59 -6.67 -17.83 25.10
C LYS A 59 -6.90 -16.95 23.87
N TYR A 60 -5.87 -16.72 23.07
CA TYR A 60 -5.99 -15.99 21.81
C TYR A 60 -6.96 -16.66 20.82
N GLU A 61 -6.82 -17.98 20.60
CA GLU A 61 -7.75 -18.70 19.72
C GLU A 61 -9.20 -18.61 20.18
N MET A 62 -9.43 -18.74 21.50
CA MET A 62 -10.77 -18.61 22.06
C MET A 62 -11.33 -17.20 21.89
N ALA A 63 -10.50 -16.17 22.08
CA ALA A 63 -10.90 -14.78 21.83
C ALA A 63 -11.30 -14.54 20.37
N MET A 64 -10.50 -15.03 19.40
CA MET A 64 -10.81 -14.88 17.98
C MET A 64 -12.05 -15.69 17.56
N LYS A 65 -12.21 -16.92 18.06
CA LYS A 65 -13.45 -17.71 17.86
C LYS A 65 -14.66 -16.97 18.41
N ASN A 66 -14.55 -16.36 19.59
CA ASN A 66 -15.65 -15.61 20.20
C ASN A 66 -15.96 -14.32 19.43
N ALA A 67 -14.94 -13.60 18.96
CA ALA A 67 -15.13 -12.41 18.14
C ALA A 67 -15.89 -12.72 16.84
N SER A 68 -15.55 -13.84 16.19
CA SER A 68 -16.27 -14.32 15.01
C SER A 68 -17.70 -14.78 15.34
N ARG A 69 -17.90 -15.57 16.41
CA ARG A 69 -19.24 -16.03 16.83
C ARG A 69 -20.18 -14.90 17.24
N LYS A 70 -19.64 -13.85 17.87
CA LYS A 70 -20.37 -12.63 18.25
C LYS A 70 -20.50 -11.65 17.07
N ASN A 71 -20.05 -12.02 15.88
CA ASN A 71 -20.05 -11.23 14.66
C ASN A 71 -19.40 -9.85 14.78
N VAL A 72 -18.41 -9.72 15.68
CA VAL A 72 -17.55 -8.53 15.75
C VAL A 72 -16.67 -8.44 14.50
N ILE A 73 -16.25 -9.60 13.99
CA ILE A 73 -15.59 -9.76 12.70
C ILE A 73 -16.25 -10.92 11.95
N PRO A 74 -16.40 -10.87 10.61
CA PRO A 74 -16.88 -12.00 9.82
C PRO A 74 -16.00 -13.24 9.98
N GLY A 75 -14.69 -13.01 9.87
CA GLY A 75 -13.64 -14.01 9.95
C GLY A 75 -12.27 -13.37 9.81
N CYS A 76 -11.22 -14.15 10.05
CA CYS A 76 -9.84 -13.72 9.90
C CYS A 76 -8.90 -14.92 9.82
N ALA A 77 -7.66 -14.65 9.43
CA ALA A 77 -6.52 -15.54 9.61
C ALA A 77 -5.44 -14.85 10.43
N SER A 78 -4.71 -15.63 11.22
CA SER A 78 -3.67 -15.15 12.13
C SER A 78 -2.48 -16.09 12.11
N VAL A 79 -1.28 -15.51 12.17
CA VAL A 79 -0.02 -16.24 12.27
C VAL A 79 0.86 -15.56 13.31
N VAL A 80 1.50 -16.35 14.17
CA VAL A 80 2.49 -15.89 15.15
C VAL A 80 3.85 -16.45 14.76
N LEU A 81 4.85 -15.56 14.71
CA LEU A 81 6.24 -15.89 14.38
C LEU A 81 7.12 -15.71 15.61
N LYS A 82 8.03 -16.65 15.86
CA LYS A 82 9.11 -16.54 16.84
C LYS A 82 10.43 -16.84 16.14
N MET A 83 11.32 -15.84 16.05
CA MET A 83 12.62 -15.97 15.37
C MET A 83 12.49 -16.53 13.94
N GLY A 84 11.46 -16.10 13.21
CA GLY A 84 11.16 -16.60 11.86
C GLY A 84 10.40 -17.91 11.81
N GLU A 85 10.27 -18.68 12.90
CA GLU A 85 9.48 -19.91 12.93
C GLU A 85 8.01 -19.62 13.21
N VAL A 86 7.11 -20.28 12.47
CA VAL A 86 5.67 -20.15 12.71
C VAL A 86 5.32 -21.02 13.90
N VAL A 87 4.81 -20.42 14.97
CA VAL A 87 4.41 -21.12 16.21
C VAL A 87 2.90 -21.22 16.36
N GLN A 88 2.15 -20.46 15.56
CA GLN A 88 0.71 -20.63 15.41
C GLN A 88 0.26 -20.14 14.04
N ALA A 89 -0.64 -20.88 13.40
CA ALA A 89 -1.36 -20.45 12.21
C ALA A 89 -2.81 -20.92 12.31
N ARG A 90 -3.77 -19.99 12.34
CA ARG A 90 -5.20 -20.29 12.53
C ARG A 90 -6.06 -19.37 11.68
N ALA A 91 -7.18 -19.92 11.21
CA ALA A 91 -8.26 -19.15 10.59
C ALA A 91 -9.56 -19.35 11.36
N PHE A 92 -10.40 -18.33 11.37
CA PHE A 92 -11.64 -18.26 12.14
C PHE A 92 -12.75 -17.64 11.28
N GLY A 93 -13.98 -18.10 11.46
CA GLY A 93 -15.14 -17.49 10.84
C GLY A 93 -15.23 -17.67 9.32
N PHE A 94 -15.82 -16.67 8.67
CA PHE A 94 -16.17 -16.70 7.25
C PHE A 94 -15.42 -15.63 6.47
N ALA A 95 -14.90 -16.00 5.29
CA ALA A 95 -14.41 -15.06 4.28
C ALA A 95 -15.56 -14.39 3.53
N ASP A 96 -16.75 -14.99 3.54
CA ASP A 96 -17.99 -14.46 2.96
C ASP A 96 -19.17 -15.02 3.75
N LEU A 97 -19.92 -14.14 4.40
CA LEU A 97 -21.05 -14.48 5.26
C LEU A 97 -22.24 -14.96 4.45
N GLU A 98 -22.50 -14.37 3.28
CA GLU A 98 -23.63 -14.70 2.43
C GLU A 98 -23.43 -16.07 1.78
N ALA A 99 -22.24 -16.32 1.24
CA ALA A 99 -21.86 -17.62 0.68
C ALA A 99 -21.50 -18.66 1.76
N ARG A 100 -21.48 -18.28 3.04
CA ARG A 100 -21.03 -19.11 4.17
C ARG A 100 -19.67 -19.76 3.95
N ARG A 101 -18.78 -19.07 3.24
CA ARG A 101 -17.45 -19.58 2.89
C ARG A 101 -16.49 -19.40 4.05
N ALA A 102 -15.91 -20.49 4.55
CA ALA A 102 -14.96 -20.45 5.66
C ALA A 102 -13.71 -19.63 5.31
N PHE A 103 -13.20 -18.89 6.29
CA PHE A 103 -11.90 -18.23 6.19
C PHE A 103 -10.77 -19.26 6.23
N ARG A 104 -9.72 -19.04 5.42
CA ARG A 104 -8.55 -19.91 5.32
C ARG A 104 -7.26 -19.09 5.36
N LEU A 105 -6.12 -19.76 5.58
CA LEU A 105 -4.80 -19.09 5.54
C LEU A 105 -4.45 -18.58 4.14
N ASP A 106 -5.07 -19.14 3.12
CA ASP A 106 -4.89 -18.78 1.72
C ASP A 106 -6.07 -17.94 1.20
N THR A 107 -6.96 -17.45 2.07
CA THR A 107 -7.95 -16.44 1.70
C THR A 107 -7.23 -15.15 1.29
N ILE A 108 -7.60 -14.63 0.12
CA ILE A 108 -7.03 -13.40 -0.44
C ILE A 108 -7.77 -12.21 0.19
N CYS A 109 -7.02 -11.29 0.77
CA CYS A 109 -7.54 -10.10 1.43
C CYS A 109 -6.99 -8.85 0.78
N ARG A 110 -7.81 -7.80 0.73
CA ARG A 110 -7.34 -6.43 0.46
C ARG A 110 -6.48 -5.99 1.64
N VAL A 111 -5.21 -5.67 1.40
CA VAL A 111 -4.29 -5.31 2.48
C VAL A 111 -4.10 -3.80 2.61
N PHE A 112 -4.74 -3.00 1.74
CA PHE A 112 -4.83 -1.54 1.83
C PHE A 112 -3.48 -0.91 2.20
N CYS A 113 -3.40 -0.19 3.32
CA CYS A 113 -2.22 0.51 3.80
C CYS A 113 -0.99 -0.37 4.07
N VAL A 114 -1.14 -1.69 4.22
CA VAL A 114 0.01 -2.61 4.29
C VAL A 114 0.83 -2.56 3.00
N THR A 115 0.23 -2.16 1.87
CA THR A 115 0.92 -1.88 0.59
C THR A 115 2.14 -0.98 0.79
N LYS A 116 2.06 -0.01 1.72
CA LYS A 116 3.17 0.90 2.03
C LYS A 116 4.44 0.16 2.43
N THR A 117 4.32 -0.95 3.14
CA THR A 117 5.49 -1.73 3.58
C THR A 117 6.27 -2.29 2.39
N PHE A 118 5.57 -2.85 1.41
CA PHE A 118 6.17 -3.37 0.18
C PHE A 118 6.82 -2.27 -0.65
N VAL A 119 6.15 -1.13 -0.78
CA VAL A 119 6.62 0.00 -1.59
C VAL A 119 7.80 0.72 -0.92
N THR A 120 7.78 0.84 0.40
CA THR A 120 8.92 1.36 1.16
C THR A 120 10.12 0.42 1.02
N VAL A 121 9.95 -0.90 1.13
CA VAL A 121 11.05 -1.85 0.86
C VAL A 121 11.55 -1.70 -0.57
N ALA A 122 10.66 -1.63 -1.55
CA ALA A 122 11.04 -1.42 -2.96
C ALA A 122 11.88 -0.14 -3.16
N PHE A 123 11.48 0.96 -2.51
CA PHE A 123 12.25 2.20 -2.51
C PHE A 123 13.61 2.04 -1.82
N MET A 124 13.65 1.39 -0.66
CA MET A 124 14.90 1.15 0.08
C MET A 124 15.88 0.24 -0.68
N MET A 125 15.39 -0.72 -1.48
CA MET A 125 16.24 -1.48 -2.39
C MET A 125 16.94 -0.58 -3.42
N LEU A 126 16.27 0.46 -3.92
CA LEU A 126 16.88 1.45 -4.82
C LEU A 126 17.89 2.35 -4.10
N VAL A 127 17.70 2.58 -2.79
CA VAL A 127 18.68 3.26 -1.93
C VAL A 127 19.94 2.40 -1.79
N GLU A 128 19.79 1.10 -1.48
CA GLU A 128 20.90 0.15 -1.40
C GLU A 128 21.65 0.01 -2.74
N ASP A 129 20.92 0.05 -3.87
CA ASP A 129 21.50 0.05 -5.22
C ASP A 129 22.24 1.38 -5.54
N GLY A 130 22.20 2.38 -4.66
CA GLY A 130 22.86 3.67 -4.80
C GLY A 130 22.21 4.60 -5.84
N LEU A 131 20.95 4.34 -6.20
CA LEU A 131 20.24 5.07 -7.26
C LEU A 131 19.49 6.31 -6.76
N VAL A 132 19.17 6.34 -5.47
CA VAL A 132 18.52 7.45 -4.77
C VAL A 132 18.98 7.47 -3.31
N ARG A 133 18.91 8.63 -2.67
CA ARG A 133 19.18 8.76 -1.22
C ARG A 133 17.98 9.37 -0.50
N PRO A 134 17.75 9.04 0.78
CA PRO A 134 16.71 9.70 1.59
C PRO A 134 16.84 11.24 1.62
N GLU A 135 18.03 11.79 1.43
CA GLU A 135 18.31 13.23 1.43
C GLU A 135 18.08 13.88 0.07
N ASP A 136 17.92 13.11 -1.00
CA ASP A 136 17.71 13.67 -2.33
C ASP A 136 16.38 14.45 -2.39
N PRO A 137 16.33 15.61 -3.07
CA PRO A 137 15.08 16.33 -3.31
C PRO A 137 14.06 15.47 -4.07
N VAL A 138 12.78 15.52 -3.68
CA VAL A 138 11.70 14.86 -4.43
C VAL A 138 11.62 15.41 -5.86
N ALA A 139 11.75 16.73 -6.01
CA ALA A 139 11.69 17.43 -7.28
C ALA A 139 12.76 16.98 -8.31
N LYS A 140 13.86 16.35 -7.86
CA LYS A 140 14.89 15.77 -8.75
C LYS A 140 14.32 14.67 -9.65
N PHE A 141 13.35 13.90 -9.13
CA PHE A 141 12.72 12.79 -9.85
C PHE A 141 11.30 13.16 -10.30
N LEU A 142 10.65 14.09 -9.59
CA LEU A 142 9.29 14.53 -9.85
C LEU A 142 9.23 16.05 -9.98
N PRO A 143 9.52 16.63 -11.17
CA PRO A 143 9.58 18.08 -11.35
C PRO A 143 8.30 18.82 -10.94
N SER A 144 7.14 18.16 -10.97
CA SER A 144 5.87 18.72 -10.48
C SER A 144 5.90 19.12 -9.00
N PHE A 145 6.82 18.57 -8.21
CA PHE A 145 7.02 18.92 -6.80
C PHE A 145 7.94 20.14 -6.58
N ALA A 146 8.47 20.76 -7.63
CA ALA A 146 9.33 21.93 -7.50
C ALA A 146 8.56 23.18 -7.03
N ASP A 147 7.29 23.30 -7.44
CA ASP A 147 6.46 24.50 -7.23
C ASP A 147 5.28 24.28 -6.28
N VAL A 148 5.30 23.18 -5.51
CA VAL A 148 4.27 22.89 -4.50
C VAL A 148 4.12 24.07 -3.54
N GLN A 149 2.88 24.36 -3.16
CA GLN A 149 2.55 25.38 -2.18
C GLN A 149 2.26 24.74 -0.83
N VAL A 150 2.38 25.52 0.25
CA VAL A 150 2.02 25.15 1.62
C VAL A 150 1.00 26.14 2.13
N VAL A 151 0.04 25.66 2.90
CA VAL A 151 -0.87 26.48 3.70
C VAL A 151 -0.08 27.23 4.78
N ALA A 152 0.08 28.54 4.65
CA ALA A 152 0.87 29.34 5.57
C ALA A 152 0.11 29.49 6.90
N SER A 153 0.59 28.82 7.96
CA SER A 153 0.11 28.94 9.36
C SER A 153 -1.42 28.92 9.52
N ARG A 154 -1.98 27.79 9.99
CA ARG A 154 -3.34 27.77 10.54
C ARG A 154 -3.34 28.53 11.88
N SER A 155 -3.48 29.85 11.84
CA SER A 155 -3.65 30.67 13.05
C SER A 155 -5.05 30.44 13.60
N SER A 156 -5.17 29.56 14.60
CA SER A 156 -6.36 29.28 15.42
C SER A 156 -7.66 28.89 14.68
N GLU A 157 -8.63 28.36 15.41
CA GLU A 157 -9.88 27.75 14.90
C GLU A 157 -10.83 28.72 14.18
N GLU A 158 -10.51 30.01 14.05
CA GLU A 158 -11.45 31.06 13.63
C GLU A 158 -11.16 31.69 12.26
N SER A 159 -10.22 31.18 11.45
CA SER A 159 -10.07 31.68 10.07
C SER A 159 -9.52 30.62 9.11
N PRO A 160 -10.08 30.49 7.89
CA PRO A 160 -9.47 29.66 6.87
C PRO A 160 -8.08 30.23 6.56
N PRO A 161 -7.03 29.40 6.48
CA PRO A 161 -5.69 29.88 6.18
C PRO A 161 -5.66 30.41 4.74
N SER A 162 -5.77 31.73 4.60
CA SER A 162 -6.01 32.40 3.32
C SER A 162 -4.75 32.59 2.48
N ARG A 163 -3.56 32.23 3.01
CA ARG A 163 -2.30 32.48 2.33
C ARG A 163 -1.55 31.19 2.02
N LEU A 164 -1.35 30.93 0.73
CA LEU A 164 -0.41 29.93 0.24
C LEU A 164 0.99 30.54 0.13
N CYS A 165 2.01 29.76 0.45
CA CYS A 165 3.41 30.17 0.28
C CYS A 165 4.29 29.00 -0.17
N LYS A 166 5.50 29.30 -0.62
CA LYS A 166 6.50 28.27 -0.92
C LYS A 166 6.94 27.58 0.39
N PRO A 167 7.24 26.26 0.35
CA PRO A 167 7.85 25.56 1.47
C PRO A 167 9.10 26.27 2.00
N LYS A 168 9.22 26.39 3.33
CA LYS A 168 10.43 26.92 4.00
C LYS A 168 11.68 26.08 3.73
N ARG A 169 11.50 24.83 3.29
CA ARG A 169 12.58 23.90 2.91
C ARG A 169 12.15 22.96 1.81
N THR A 170 13.14 22.47 1.06
CA THR A 170 12.92 21.48 -0.01
C THR A 170 12.38 20.17 0.57
N MET A 171 11.33 19.63 -0.06
CA MET A 171 10.87 18.28 0.24
C MET A 171 11.91 17.25 -0.22
N ARG A 172 12.40 16.41 0.69
CA ARG A 172 13.33 15.31 0.45
C ARG A 172 12.63 13.96 0.57
N MET A 173 13.24 12.91 0.04
CA MET A 173 12.66 11.55 0.06
C MET A 173 12.35 11.05 1.49
N HIS A 174 13.18 11.37 2.48
CA HIS A 174 12.94 10.96 3.86
C HIS A 174 11.64 11.55 4.42
N HIS A 175 11.24 12.76 4.03
CA HIS A 175 9.95 13.31 4.46
C HIS A 175 8.76 12.47 3.94
N LEU A 176 8.91 11.83 2.77
CA LEU A 176 7.91 10.89 2.27
C LEU A 176 7.92 9.58 3.07
N LEU A 177 9.12 9.04 3.36
CA LEU A 177 9.30 7.82 4.16
C LEU A 177 8.72 7.95 5.58
N THR A 178 8.82 9.13 6.18
CA THR A 178 8.39 9.39 7.56
C THR A 178 7.04 10.09 7.67
N HIS A 179 6.31 10.27 6.55
CA HIS A 179 5.03 10.99 6.54
C HIS A 179 5.10 12.41 7.13
N THR A 180 6.23 13.10 6.93
CA THR A 180 6.46 14.49 7.33
C THR A 180 6.53 15.42 6.12
N SER A 181 6.07 15.00 4.96
CA SER A 181 6.12 15.77 3.71
C SER A 181 5.12 16.94 3.65
N GLY A 182 4.08 16.94 4.49
CA GLY A 182 2.95 17.85 4.40
C GLY A 182 1.80 17.35 3.53
N LEU A 183 1.98 16.21 2.83
CA LEU A 183 0.90 15.50 2.14
C LEU A 183 0.06 14.72 3.16
N SER A 184 -1.27 14.78 3.05
CA SER A 184 -2.21 14.00 3.87
C SER A 184 -3.19 13.21 2.98
N TYR A 185 -4.23 12.64 3.58
CA TYR A 185 -5.39 12.09 2.88
C TYR A 185 -6.54 13.11 2.68
N GLY A 186 -6.32 14.39 2.99
CA GLY A 186 -7.40 15.37 3.12
C GLY A 186 -8.40 14.99 4.22
N SER A 187 -9.68 15.27 3.99
CA SER A 187 -10.80 15.01 4.92
C SER A 187 -11.18 13.52 4.97
N GLY A 188 -10.23 12.61 4.72
CA GLY A 188 -10.47 11.17 4.84
C GLY A 188 -11.64 10.65 3.98
N PHE A 189 -12.06 9.43 4.29
CA PHE A 189 -13.05 8.65 3.55
C PHE A 189 -14.47 9.21 3.71
N GLY A 190 -14.81 10.26 2.96
CA GLY A 190 -16.17 10.80 2.86
C GLY A 190 -16.54 11.84 3.91
N GLU A 191 -15.57 12.44 4.61
CA GLU A 191 -15.87 13.62 5.44
C GLU A 191 -15.93 14.89 4.58
N VAL A 192 -16.77 15.82 5.00
CA VAL A 192 -16.95 17.11 4.31
C VAL A 192 -15.63 17.89 4.37
N PRO A 193 -15.08 18.32 3.22
CA PRO A 193 -13.89 19.16 3.20
C PRO A 193 -14.11 20.46 3.98
N GLY A 194 -13.17 20.77 4.89
CA GLY A 194 -13.24 21.99 5.71
C GLY A 194 -12.49 23.20 5.13
N ASP A 195 -11.64 22.99 4.11
CA ASP A 195 -10.88 24.04 3.44
C ASP A 195 -10.53 23.66 1.99
N ALA A 196 -10.02 24.62 1.21
CA ALA A 196 -9.66 24.41 -0.21
C ALA A 196 -8.58 23.34 -0.43
N THR A 197 -7.74 23.07 0.57
CA THR A 197 -6.75 21.97 0.49
C THR A 197 -7.45 20.63 0.58
N GLU A 198 -8.35 20.48 1.54
CA GLU A 198 -9.19 19.29 1.69
C GLU A 198 -10.09 19.06 0.47
N GLU A 199 -10.64 20.13 -0.12
CA GLU A 199 -11.41 20.07 -1.36
C GLU A 199 -10.57 19.57 -2.53
N GLY A 200 -9.30 19.99 -2.60
CA GLY A 200 -8.35 19.49 -3.59
C GLY A 200 -8.13 17.97 -3.49
N TYR A 201 -7.97 17.45 -2.27
CA TYR A 201 -7.88 16.01 -2.01
C TYR A 201 -9.17 15.27 -2.38
N ALA A 202 -10.33 15.76 -1.91
CA ALA A 202 -11.62 15.15 -2.18
C ALA A 202 -11.92 15.11 -3.69
N LYS A 203 -11.64 16.21 -4.40
CA LYS A 203 -11.76 16.26 -5.87
C LYS A 203 -10.86 15.23 -6.54
N LEU A 204 -9.59 15.14 -6.14
CA LEU A 204 -8.65 14.19 -6.74
C LEU A 204 -9.12 12.75 -6.55
N MET A 205 -9.62 12.40 -5.37
CA MET A 205 -10.15 11.07 -5.08
C MET A 205 -11.43 10.78 -5.86
N GLY A 206 -12.35 11.75 -5.98
CA GLY A 206 -13.52 11.63 -6.85
C GLY A 206 -13.16 11.48 -8.33
N ASP A 207 -12.09 12.13 -8.80
CA ASP A 207 -11.59 11.94 -10.18
C ASP A 207 -11.04 10.51 -10.39
N VAL A 208 -10.46 9.88 -9.36
CA VAL A 208 -10.04 8.47 -9.41
C VAL A 208 -11.26 7.56 -9.52
N ASP A 209 -12.30 7.80 -8.73
CA ASP A 209 -13.54 7.02 -8.74
C ASP A 209 -14.30 7.10 -10.06
N ARG A 210 -14.30 8.28 -10.70
CA ARG A 210 -14.86 8.47 -12.05
C ARG A 210 -13.99 7.91 -13.17
N GLY A 211 -12.86 7.25 -12.86
CA GLY A 211 -11.93 6.72 -13.85
C GLY A 211 -11.18 7.80 -14.66
N GLN A 212 -11.16 9.05 -14.19
CA GLN A 212 -10.51 10.18 -14.85
C GLN A 212 -9.01 10.27 -14.53
N VAL A 213 -8.56 9.55 -13.49
CA VAL A 213 -7.14 9.37 -13.14
C VAL A 213 -6.78 7.90 -13.36
N ARG A 214 -5.97 7.64 -14.39
CA ARG A 214 -5.75 6.27 -14.91
C ARG A 214 -4.34 5.73 -14.71
N SER A 215 -3.50 6.41 -13.95
CA SER A 215 -2.16 5.95 -13.59
C SER A 215 -1.62 6.66 -12.36
N LEU A 216 -0.64 6.04 -11.70
CA LEU A 216 0.08 6.63 -10.58
C LEU A 216 0.79 7.94 -10.98
N ALA A 217 1.31 8.01 -12.21
CA ALA A 217 1.92 9.24 -12.74
C ALA A 217 0.93 10.41 -12.82
N VAL A 218 -0.29 10.18 -13.33
CA VAL A 218 -1.32 11.23 -13.40
C VAL A 218 -1.78 11.62 -12.00
N PHE A 219 -1.97 10.64 -11.12
CA PHE A 219 -2.35 10.87 -9.73
C PHE A 219 -1.34 11.78 -9.02
N VAL A 220 -0.05 11.40 -9.02
CA VAL A 220 1.03 12.15 -8.35
C VAL A 220 1.21 13.55 -8.94
N ASN A 221 1.03 13.73 -10.25
CA ASN A 221 1.07 15.06 -10.88
C ASN A 221 -0.10 15.96 -10.50
N ARG A 222 -1.30 15.39 -10.30
CA ARG A 222 -2.45 16.17 -9.79
C ARG A 222 -2.31 16.45 -8.30
N LEU A 223 -1.81 15.49 -7.54
CA LEU A 223 -1.53 15.62 -6.11
C LEU A 223 -0.57 16.79 -5.83
N ALA A 224 0.47 16.98 -6.66
CA ALA A 224 1.40 18.09 -6.53
C ALA A 224 0.75 19.49 -6.68
N LYS A 225 -0.47 19.57 -7.20
CA LYS A 225 -1.24 20.83 -7.30
C LYS A 225 -2.08 21.11 -6.06
N VAL A 226 -2.24 20.13 -5.17
CA VAL A 226 -2.91 20.30 -3.88
C VAL A 226 -1.89 20.88 -2.89
N PRO A 227 -2.20 21.99 -2.19
CA PRO A 227 -1.29 22.54 -1.20
C PRO A 227 -0.94 21.55 -0.08
N LEU A 228 0.28 21.63 0.41
CA LEU A 228 0.72 20.90 1.60
C LEU A 228 0.10 21.52 2.86
N ARG A 229 -0.26 20.68 3.83
CA ARG A 229 -0.88 21.14 5.09
C ARG A 229 0.09 21.85 6.03
N PHE A 230 1.38 21.55 5.91
CA PHE A 230 2.46 22.14 6.68
C PHE A 230 3.76 22.04 5.89
N HIS A 231 4.79 22.79 6.28
CA HIS A 231 6.07 22.73 5.59
C HIS A 231 6.74 21.36 5.82
N PRO A 232 7.36 20.75 4.79
CA PRO A 232 8.03 19.46 4.93
C PRO A 232 8.97 19.44 6.14
N GLY A 233 8.81 18.47 7.04
CA GLY A 233 9.59 18.31 8.28
C GLY A 233 9.01 18.96 9.53
N ASP A 234 8.02 19.87 9.41
CA ASP A 234 7.48 20.59 10.59
C ASP A 234 6.46 19.76 11.41
N SER A 235 5.82 18.76 10.81
CA SER A 235 4.79 17.94 11.47
C SER A 235 4.65 16.57 10.79
N TYR A 236 3.73 15.75 11.29
CA TYR A 236 3.38 14.44 10.77
C TYR A 236 1.95 14.43 10.23
N ALA A 237 1.77 13.90 9.02
CA ALA A 237 0.46 13.57 8.47
C ALA A 237 0.54 12.27 7.67
N TYR A 238 -0.25 11.29 8.09
CA TYR A 238 -0.46 10.09 7.31
C TYR A 238 -1.22 10.42 6.02
N GLY A 239 -0.75 9.90 4.88
CA GLY A 239 -1.21 10.39 3.58
C GLY A 239 -0.58 9.71 2.38
N PHE A 240 -0.74 10.33 1.22
CA PHE A 240 -0.25 9.86 -0.09
C PHE A 240 1.28 9.91 -0.28
N SER A 241 2.05 10.08 0.80
CA SER A 241 3.53 10.14 0.70
C SER A 241 4.12 8.87 0.06
N THR A 242 3.55 7.70 0.36
CA THR A 242 4.04 6.43 -0.20
C THR A 242 3.64 6.22 -1.66
N ASP A 243 2.58 6.87 -2.14
CA ASP A 243 2.24 6.92 -3.58
C ASP A 243 3.29 7.69 -4.38
N VAL A 244 3.77 8.79 -3.80
CA VAL A 244 4.90 9.54 -4.37
C VAL A 244 6.16 8.68 -4.40
N LEU A 245 6.45 7.92 -3.33
CA LEU A 245 7.57 6.94 -3.33
C LEU A 245 7.39 5.87 -4.42
N GLY A 246 6.18 5.30 -4.55
CA GLY A 246 5.86 4.35 -5.60
C GLY A 246 6.14 4.94 -6.99
N ARG A 247 5.79 6.21 -7.21
CA ARG A 247 6.07 6.87 -8.49
C ARG A 247 7.57 7.09 -8.71
N VAL A 248 8.33 7.41 -7.66
CA VAL A 248 9.80 7.50 -7.76
C VAL A 248 10.40 6.13 -8.13
N VAL A 249 9.88 5.03 -7.57
CA VAL A 249 10.29 3.66 -7.96
C VAL A 249 10.06 3.44 -9.46
N GLU A 250 8.90 3.83 -10.00
CA GLU A 250 8.62 3.70 -11.44
C GLU A 250 9.63 4.48 -12.30
N ILE A 251 9.95 5.71 -11.90
CA ILE A 251 10.87 6.59 -12.65
C ILE A 251 12.29 6.04 -12.66
N ILE A 252 12.80 5.60 -11.50
CA ILE A 252 14.18 5.10 -11.37
C ILE A 252 14.33 3.75 -12.07
N SER A 253 13.35 2.85 -11.90
CA SER A 253 13.40 1.49 -12.43
C SER A 253 12.96 1.37 -13.88
N ARG A 254 12.24 2.37 -14.40
CA ARG A 254 11.57 2.37 -15.71
C ARG A 254 10.59 1.20 -15.90
N LYS A 255 9.95 0.80 -14.81
CA LYS A 255 8.93 -0.25 -14.76
C LYS A 255 7.65 0.34 -14.16
N THR A 256 6.52 -0.33 -14.39
CA THR A 256 5.34 -0.08 -13.55
C THR A 256 5.68 -0.47 -12.11
N LEU A 257 4.94 0.10 -11.16
CA LEU A 257 5.14 -0.26 -9.76
C LEU A 257 4.88 -1.77 -9.55
N GLU A 258 3.86 -2.31 -10.18
CA GLU A 258 3.56 -3.73 -10.16
C GLU A 258 4.71 -4.60 -10.68
N ASP A 259 5.25 -4.29 -11.86
CA ASP A 259 6.35 -5.08 -12.45
C ASP A 259 7.59 -5.07 -11.56
N PHE A 260 7.90 -3.93 -10.94
CA PHE A 260 9.03 -3.85 -10.02
C PHE A 260 8.81 -4.71 -8.77
N LEU A 261 7.62 -4.60 -8.14
CA LEU A 261 7.29 -5.39 -6.96
C LEU A 261 7.27 -6.90 -7.26
N GLN A 262 6.67 -7.29 -8.41
CA GLN A 262 6.67 -8.68 -8.87
C GLN A 262 8.08 -9.21 -9.08
N GLN A 263 8.94 -8.45 -9.76
CA GLN A 263 10.29 -8.88 -10.08
C GLN A 263 11.22 -8.91 -8.85
N ARG A 264 11.16 -7.89 -7.98
CA ARG A 264 12.14 -7.68 -6.92
C ARG A 264 11.72 -8.25 -5.57
N ILE A 265 10.43 -8.46 -5.34
CA ILE A 265 9.89 -8.88 -4.04
C ILE A 265 9.03 -10.14 -4.17
N PHE A 266 7.93 -10.10 -4.92
CA PHE A 266 6.93 -11.16 -4.85
C PHE A 266 7.40 -12.49 -5.44
N ARG A 267 7.93 -12.51 -6.67
CA ARG A 267 8.44 -13.76 -7.28
C ARG A 267 9.63 -14.34 -6.50
N PRO A 268 10.65 -13.56 -6.09
CA PRO A 268 11.75 -14.11 -5.27
C PRO A 268 11.30 -14.72 -3.94
N LEU A 269 10.22 -14.20 -3.35
CA LEU A 269 9.66 -14.69 -2.09
C LEU A 269 8.55 -15.72 -2.27
N GLY A 270 8.16 -16.07 -3.51
CA GLY A 270 7.04 -16.97 -3.78
C GLY A 270 5.69 -16.45 -3.26
N MET A 271 5.42 -15.16 -3.45
CA MET A 271 4.17 -14.50 -3.05
C MET A 271 3.17 -14.47 -4.22
N ASP A 272 2.70 -15.65 -4.62
CA ASP A 272 1.91 -15.86 -5.85
C ASP A 272 0.48 -15.30 -5.80
N ASP A 273 0.00 -14.92 -4.62
CA ASP A 273 -1.33 -14.37 -4.38
C ASP A 273 -1.28 -12.91 -3.92
N THR A 274 -0.14 -12.25 -4.15
CA THR A 274 0.07 -10.82 -3.86
C THR A 274 0.16 -10.01 -5.15
N GLY A 275 -0.68 -8.96 -5.27
CA GLY A 275 -0.75 -8.14 -6.48
C GLY A 275 -1.79 -7.02 -6.37
N PHE A 276 -1.92 -6.20 -7.43
CA PHE A 276 -2.92 -5.11 -7.46
C PHE A 276 -4.32 -5.58 -7.87
N SER A 277 -4.45 -6.82 -8.32
CA SER A 277 -5.72 -7.45 -8.68
C SER A 277 -5.72 -8.94 -8.33
N VAL A 278 -6.91 -9.52 -8.34
CA VAL A 278 -7.17 -10.95 -8.18
C VAL A 278 -7.53 -11.52 -9.55
N PRO A 279 -6.74 -12.48 -10.07
CA PRO A 279 -7.08 -13.21 -11.28
C PRO A 279 -8.43 -13.93 -11.17
N GLU A 280 -9.11 -14.07 -12.31
CA GLU A 280 -10.46 -14.66 -12.39
C GLU A 280 -10.54 -16.05 -11.72
N ASP A 281 -9.55 -16.91 -11.98
CA ASP A 281 -9.45 -18.27 -11.43
C ASP A 281 -9.25 -18.29 -9.90
N LYS A 282 -8.86 -17.17 -9.29
CA LYS A 282 -8.64 -17.01 -7.85
C LYS A 282 -9.72 -16.21 -7.14
N LEU A 283 -10.70 -15.63 -7.85
CA LEU A 283 -11.75 -14.78 -7.25
C LEU A 283 -12.53 -15.48 -6.14
N HIS A 284 -12.75 -16.80 -6.27
CA HIS A 284 -13.40 -17.62 -5.24
C HIS A 284 -12.65 -17.63 -3.88
N ARG A 285 -11.40 -17.15 -3.83
CA ARG A 285 -10.60 -16.99 -2.61
C ARG A 285 -10.62 -15.58 -2.03
N LEU A 286 -11.08 -14.57 -2.77
CA LEU A 286 -11.17 -13.19 -2.30
C LEU A 286 -12.19 -13.06 -1.17
N ALA A 287 -11.80 -12.54 -0.01
CA ALA A 287 -12.74 -12.25 1.08
C ALA A 287 -13.68 -11.09 0.70
N ALA A 288 -14.95 -11.20 1.09
CA ALA A 288 -15.89 -10.09 1.04
C ALA A 288 -15.45 -8.99 2.02
N CYS A 289 -15.68 -7.74 1.65
CA CYS A 289 -15.31 -6.58 2.46
C CYS A 289 -16.53 -6.10 3.25
N TYR A 290 -16.47 -6.13 4.57
CA TYR A 290 -17.60 -5.73 5.42
C TYR A 290 -17.29 -4.45 6.18
N GLY A 291 -18.34 -3.66 6.42
CA GLY A 291 -18.35 -2.51 7.30
C GLY A 291 -19.64 -2.43 8.11
N ASN A 292 -19.77 -1.37 8.91
CA ASN A 292 -21.02 -1.03 9.59
C ASN A 292 -21.79 0.06 8.81
N ALA A 293 -23.00 0.40 9.26
CA ALA A 293 -23.82 1.45 8.66
C ALA A 293 -23.10 2.81 8.55
N SER A 294 -22.29 3.17 9.54
CA SER A 294 -21.47 4.39 9.51
C SER A 294 -20.42 4.37 8.39
N THR A 295 -19.79 3.21 8.17
CA THR A 295 -18.82 3.02 7.08
C THR A 295 -19.51 3.07 5.73
N TRP A 296 -20.68 2.43 5.60
CA TRP A 296 -21.50 2.51 4.39
C TRP A 296 -21.88 3.96 4.07
N GLY A 297 -22.41 4.70 5.04
CA GLY A 297 -22.80 6.10 4.86
C GLY A 297 -21.62 7.01 4.48
N ARG A 298 -20.43 6.76 5.02
CA ARG A 298 -19.21 7.48 4.61
C ARG A 298 -18.76 7.18 3.18
N LEU A 299 -18.81 5.91 2.77
CA LEU A 299 -18.31 5.49 1.46
C LEU A 299 -19.30 5.77 0.33
N TYR A 300 -20.59 5.61 0.60
CA TYR A 300 -21.63 5.62 -0.40
C TYR A 300 -22.71 6.67 -0.14
N GLY A 301 -22.83 7.24 1.06
CA GLY A 301 -23.91 8.17 1.40
C GLY A 301 -25.29 7.67 0.96
N ASP A 302 -26.06 8.56 0.36
CA ASP A 302 -27.34 8.28 -0.31
C ASP A 302 -27.17 8.09 -1.83
N VAL A 303 -26.07 7.47 -2.30
CA VAL A 303 -25.88 7.22 -3.73
C VAL A 303 -27.07 6.43 -4.29
N ALA A 304 -27.82 7.09 -5.17
CA ALA A 304 -29.04 6.57 -5.77
C ALA A 304 -28.80 5.21 -6.45
N GLY A 305 -29.63 4.23 -6.12
CA GLY A 305 -29.64 2.92 -6.76
C GLY A 305 -28.75 1.84 -6.15
N ARG A 306 -28.08 2.09 -5.01
CA ARG A 306 -27.32 1.05 -4.30
C ARG A 306 -27.97 0.68 -2.97
N THR A 307 -28.56 -0.50 -2.90
CA THR A 307 -29.11 -1.05 -1.65
C THR A 307 -28.02 -1.80 -0.90
N PRO A 308 -27.78 -1.53 0.40
CA PRO A 308 -26.78 -2.26 1.16
C PRO A 308 -27.17 -3.74 1.31
N LEU A 309 -26.24 -4.64 0.99
CA LEU A 309 -26.38 -6.05 1.33
C LEU A 309 -26.00 -6.26 2.80
N VAL A 310 -27.03 -6.34 3.65
CA VAL A 310 -26.88 -6.49 5.10
C VAL A 310 -26.88 -7.98 5.46
N SER A 311 -25.77 -8.45 6.00
CA SER A 311 -25.66 -9.80 6.57
C SER A 311 -26.60 -9.99 7.76
N ARG A 312 -26.88 -11.25 8.12
CA ARG A 312 -27.68 -11.58 9.33
C ARG A 312 -27.12 -10.99 10.63
N SER A 313 -25.83 -10.67 10.64
CA SER A 313 -25.11 -10.05 11.75
C SER A 313 -25.18 -8.52 11.78
N GLY A 314 -25.84 -7.88 10.81
CA GLY A 314 -25.87 -6.42 10.70
C GLY A 314 -24.63 -5.78 10.07
N LEU A 315 -23.64 -6.59 9.69
CA LEU A 315 -22.51 -6.14 8.87
C LEU A 315 -22.97 -5.95 7.42
N ILE A 316 -22.49 -4.88 6.78
CA ILE A 316 -22.85 -4.51 5.42
C ILE A 316 -21.69 -4.84 4.49
N ARG A 317 -21.95 -5.55 3.40
CA ARG A 317 -20.96 -5.83 2.36
C ARG A 317 -20.71 -4.57 1.54
N LEU A 318 -19.45 -4.17 1.40
CA LEU A 318 -19.02 -2.91 0.80
C LEU A 318 -18.55 -3.10 -0.66
N ASP A 319 -18.03 -4.28 -0.99
CA ASP A 319 -17.36 -4.56 -2.27
C ASP A 319 -18.28 -5.12 -3.37
N GLY A 320 -19.58 -4.78 -3.31
CA GLY A 320 -20.60 -5.33 -4.21
C GLY A 320 -21.30 -6.55 -3.61
N ASP A 321 -22.15 -7.22 -4.38
CA ASP A 321 -22.98 -8.33 -3.89
C ASP A 321 -22.23 -9.66 -3.98
N ARG A 322 -21.27 -9.74 -4.91
CA ARG A 322 -20.46 -10.95 -5.17
C ARG A 322 -19.00 -10.58 -5.44
N PRO A 323 -18.05 -11.54 -5.34
CA PRO A 323 -16.64 -11.28 -5.60
C PRO A 323 -16.36 -10.68 -7.00
N GLU A 324 -17.21 -10.98 -7.98
CA GLU A 324 -17.09 -10.51 -9.37
C GLU A 324 -17.35 -9.00 -9.55
N ASP A 325 -17.98 -8.37 -8.55
CA ASP A 325 -18.29 -6.94 -8.50
C ASP A 325 -17.14 -6.13 -7.86
N SER A 326 -16.13 -6.82 -7.34
CA SER A 326 -15.02 -6.22 -6.61
C SER A 326 -14.13 -5.36 -7.51
N ALA A 327 -13.78 -4.16 -7.04
CA ALA A 327 -12.76 -3.30 -7.63
C ALA A 327 -11.31 -3.84 -7.57
N TRP A 328 -11.12 -5.10 -7.16
CA TRP A 328 -9.84 -5.83 -7.25
C TRP A 328 -9.90 -6.99 -8.23
N ARG A 329 -11.04 -7.26 -8.86
CA ARG A 329 -11.09 -8.24 -9.94
C ARG A 329 -10.22 -7.78 -11.10
N GLN A 330 -9.42 -8.69 -11.64
CA GLN A 330 -8.60 -8.41 -12.82
C GLN A 330 -9.47 -7.91 -13.99
N GLY A 331 -9.05 -6.83 -14.62
CA GLY A 331 -9.80 -6.07 -15.63
C GLY A 331 -10.57 -4.88 -15.04
N GLN A 332 -11.06 -4.99 -13.81
CA GLN A 332 -11.85 -3.97 -13.11
C GLN A 332 -11.02 -3.18 -12.08
N GLU A 333 -9.76 -3.56 -11.86
CA GLU A 333 -8.96 -2.96 -10.81
C GLU A 333 -8.72 -1.46 -10.99
N CYS A 334 -8.50 -0.78 -9.85
CA CYS A 334 -8.11 0.61 -9.83
C CYS A 334 -6.88 0.83 -10.74
N LYS A 335 -7.02 1.73 -11.71
CA LYS A 335 -5.94 2.02 -12.67
C LYS A 335 -4.78 2.81 -12.03
N VAL A 336 -4.99 3.36 -10.84
CA VAL A 336 -3.91 3.89 -10.00
C VAL A 336 -3.35 2.74 -9.16
N GLN A 337 -2.21 2.19 -9.61
CA GLN A 337 -1.40 1.24 -8.83
C GLN A 337 -0.78 1.97 -7.64
N SER A 338 -1.59 2.16 -6.61
CA SER A 338 -1.29 2.95 -5.42
C SER A 338 -0.11 2.42 -4.64
N GLY A 339 0.82 3.30 -4.29
CA GLY A 339 1.89 2.98 -3.36
C GLY A 339 1.42 3.00 -1.90
N GLY A 340 0.35 3.75 -1.63
CA GLY A 340 -0.19 4.00 -0.30
C GLY A 340 -1.24 3.01 0.17
N GLY A 341 -1.86 2.24 -0.71
CA GLY A 341 -3.02 1.41 -0.39
C GLY A 341 -4.30 1.95 -1.02
N ILE A 342 -5.34 2.19 -0.22
CA ILE A 342 -6.65 2.59 -0.74
C ILE A 342 -6.59 3.90 -1.54
N MET A 343 -7.35 3.92 -2.63
CA MET A 343 -7.60 5.02 -3.55
C MET A 343 -9.09 5.19 -3.71
N GLY A 344 -9.53 6.41 -4.03
CA GLY A 344 -10.96 6.72 -4.09
C GLY A 344 -11.70 6.33 -2.81
N HIS A 345 -12.94 5.87 -2.96
CA HIS A 345 -13.76 5.41 -1.83
C HIS A 345 -13.47 3.96 -1.40
N LEU A 346 -13.35 3.01 -2.34
CA LEU A 346 -13.07 1.60 -2.00
C LEU A 346 -12.38 0.84 -3.14
N GLN A 347 -11.18 1.29 -3.50
CA GLN A 347 -10.38 0.63 -4.53
C GLN A 347 -8.88 0.82 -4.27
N GLY A 348 -8.01 0.17 -5.04
CA GLY A 348 -6.57 0.43 -5.04
C GLY A 348 -5.77 -0.12 -3.86
N GLY A 349 -4.47 -0.33 -4.09
CA GLY A 349 -3.60 -1.04 -3.15
C GLY A 349 -3.60 -2.54 -3.40
N LEU A 350 -2.71 -3.26 -2.71
CA LEU A 350 -2.51 -4.67 -2.94
C LEU A 350 -3.60 -5.53 -2.29
N VAL A 351 -3.78 -6.71 -2.88
CA VAL A 351 -4.27 -7.91 -2.20
C VAL A 351 -3.10 -8.80 -1.81
N SER A 352 -3.28 -9.62 -0.79
CA SER A 352 -2.32 -10.65 -0.36
C SER A 352 -3.02 -11.73 0.47
N THR A 353 -2.29 -12.77 0.84
CA THR A 353 -2.73 -13.78 1.82
C THR A 353 -1.86 -13.68 3.08
N VAL A 354 -2.32 -14.25 4.19
CA VAL A 354 -1.45 -14.33 5.38
C VAL A 354 -0.23 -15.22 5.10
N ALA A 355 -0.38 -16.28 4.29
CA ALA A 355 0.72 -17.15 3.89
C ALA A 355 1.82 -16.39 3.12
N ASP A 356 1.44 -15.56 2.16
CA ASP A 356 2.37 -14.70 1.41
C ASP A 356 3.02 -13.64 2.31
N THR A 357 2.22 -12.99 3.15
CA THR A 357 2.70 -11.94 4.07
C THR A 357 3.75 -12.48 5.04
N VAL A 358 3.64 -13.73 5.50
CA VAL A 358 4.65 -14.37 6.35
C VAL A 358 6.01 -14.44 5.66
N ARG A 359 6.04 -14.74 4.35
CA ARG A 359 7.31 -14.80 3.59
C ARG A 359 7.98 -13.43 3.52
N PHE A 360 7.19 -12.37 3.31
CA PHE A 360 7.67 -10.99 3.36
C PHE A 360 8.16 -10.58 4.75
N VAL A 361 7.40 -10.85 5.80
CA VAL A 361 7.79 -10.54 7.19
C VAL A 361 9.08 -11.27 7.56
N ARG A 362 9.24 -12.52 7.15
CA ARG A 362 10.49 -13.28 7.35
C ARG A 362 11.69 -12.61 6.70
N MET A 363 11.52 -12.14 5.47
CA MET A 363 12.57 -11.42 4.74
C MET A 363 12.97 -10.14 5.47
N ILE A 364 12.04 -9.29 5.90
CA ILE A 364 12.40 -8.00 6.52
C ILE A 364 12.87 -8.11 7.98
N ALA A 365 12.37 -9.09 8.73
CA ALA A 365 12.61 -9.18 10.18
C ALA A 365 13.70 -10.19 10.56
N PHE A 366 13.96 -11.21 9.72
CA PHE A 366 14.80 -12.35 10.10
C PHE A 366 15.89 -12.70 9.08
N HIS A 367 16.22 -11.81 8.13
CA HIS A 367 17.27 -12.03 7.12
C HIS A 367 18.63 -12.41 7.71
N ASN A 368 18.93 -11.98 8.95
CA ASN A 368 20.22 -12.20 9.62
C ASN A 368 20.20 -13.30 10.70
N ALA A 369 19.07 -13.95 10.98
CA ALA A 369 18.96 -14.88 12.11
C ALA A 369 19.65 -16.25 11.89
N ARG A 370 20.26 -16.48 10.72
CA ARG A 370 21.04 -17.71 10.41
C ARG A 370 22.51 -17.42 10.05
N ALA A 371 23.00 -16.22 10.30
CA ALA A 371 24.37 -15.80 9.96
C ALA A 371 25.34 -15.76 11.16
N HIS A 372 24.94 -16.25 12.33
CA HIS A 372 25.80 -16.34 13.51
C HIS A 372 25.74 -17.73 14.12
#